data_AF-A0A7S0W3I5-F1
#
_entry.id   AF-A0A7S0W3I5-F1
#
_cell.length_a   1.000
_cell.length_b   1.000
_cell.length_c   1.000
_cell.angle_alpha   90.00
_cell.angle_beta   90.00
_cell.angle_gamma   90.00
#
_symmetry.space_group_name_H-M   'P 1'
#
loop_
_entity.id
_entity.type
_entity.pdbx_description
1 polymer ?
#
loop_
_entity_poly.entity_id
_entity_poly.type
_entity_poly.pdbx_seq_one_letter_code
_entity_poly.pdbx_strand_id
1 'polypeptide(L)'
;RKPKTLLAGVSGRARPGRVLAIMGPSGSGKTTLLNSLAAQMDKAPGLVLQGEVYVNGEICNQSMASMRKGYVRQEDTFYSQMTVRETLRFVARLKLSPEVPYEDKMAVVESLIKKFSLAKCADTIIG
;
A
#
# COMPACT_ATOMS: atom_id res chain seq x y z
N ARG A 1 -29.00 0.50 -16.35
CA ARG A 1 -28.87 1.05 -14.97
C ARG A 1 -28.13 2.37 -15.06
N LYS A 2 -28.55 3.43 -14.35
CA LYS A 2 -27.81 4.71 -14.32
C LYS A 2 -26.50 4.54 -13.52
N PRO A 3 -25.38 5.12 -13.96
CA PRO A 3 -24.13 5.07 -13.20
C PRO A 3 -24.28 5.82 -11.88
N LYS A 4 -23.71 5.28 -10.80
CA LYS A 4 -23.69 5.92 -9.48
C LYS A 4 -22.32 6.58 -9.27
N THR A 5 -22.32 7.88 -9.03
CA THR A 5 -21.09 8.61 -8.71
C THR A 5 -20.67 8.31 -7.28
N LEU A 6 -19.45 7.81 -7.09
CA LEU A 6 -18.87 7.52 -5.77
C LEU A 6 -18.00 8.66 -5.25
N LEU A 7 -17.29 9.35 -6.15
CA LEU A 7 -16.44 10.51 -5.87
C LEU A 7 -16.75 11.60 -6.91
N ALA A 8 -16.85 12.85 -6.49
CA ALA A 8 -17.16 13.97 -7.36
C ALA A 8 -16.24 15.15 -7.07
N GLY A 9 -15.54 15.67 -8.08
CA GLY A 9 -14.78 16.92 -8.02
C GLY A 9 -13.66 16.97 -6.97
N VAL A 10 -13.06 15.82 -6.63
CA VAL A 10 -12.01 15.76 -5.61
C VAL A 10 -10.69 16.29 -6.16
N SER A 11 -10.06 17.21 -5.43
CA SER A 11 -8.72 17.72 -5.71
C SER A 11 -7.91 17.85 -4.42
N GLY A 12 -6.58 17.75 -4.52
CA GLY A 12 -5.70 17.83 -3.37
C GLY A 12 -4.23 17.68 -3.74
N ARG A 13 -3.34 17.98 -2.79
CA ARG A 13 -1.90 17.89 -2.97
C ARG A 13 -1.22 17.35 -1.72
N ALA A 14 -0.50 16.24 -1.88
CA ALA A 14 0.42 15.74 -0.86
C ALA A 14 1.83 16.31 -1.11
N ARG A 15 2.57 16.62 -0.04
CA ARG A 15 3.94 17.16 -0.12
C ARG A 15 4.92 16.21 0.59
N PRO A 16 6.16 16.05 0.08
CA PRO A 16 7.18 15.27 0.76
C PRO A 16 7.41 15.76 2.21
N GLY A 17 7.68 14.81 3.11
CA GLY A 17 7.95 15.10 4.52
C GLY A 17 6.73 15.55 5.34
N ARG A 18 5.52 15.46 4.79
CA ARG A 18 4.28 15.80 5.51
C ARG A 18 3.30 14.64 5.55
N VAL A 19 2.55 14.58 6.64
CA VAL A 19 1.40 13.68 6.78
C VAL A 19 0.15 14.42 6.30
N LEU A 20 -0.59 13.81 5.38
CA LEU A 20 -1.90 14.29 4.92
C LEU A 20 -2.98 13.37 5.49
N ALA A 21 -3.90 13.93 6.28
CA ALA A 21 -5.03 13.19 6.83
C ALA A 21 -6.29 13.44 6.00
N ILE A 22 -7.03 12.37 5.67
CA ILE A 22 -8.34 12.43 5.02
C ILE A 22 -9.40 12.09 6.08
N MET A 23 -10.26 13.05 6.40
CA MET A 23 -11.27 12.94 7.46
C MET A 23 -12.68 13.14 6.92
N GLY A 24 -13.66 12.51 7.56
CA GLY A 24 -15.06 12.60 7.15
C GLY A 24 -15.91 11.45 7.72
N PRO A 25 -17.25 11.57 7.70
CA PRO A 25 -18.16 10.57 8.26
C PRO A 25 -18.08 9.22 7.54
N SER A 26 -18.59 8.15 8.15
CA SER A 26 -18.68 6.85 7.49
C SER A 26 -19.45 6.96 6.17
N GLY A 27 -18.99 6.26 5.12
CA GLY A 27 -19.60 6.32 3.79
C GLY A 27 -19.23 7.54 2.93
N SER A 28 -18.43 8.49 3.44
CA SER A 28 -18.04 9.70 2.68
C SER A 28 -17.05 9.48 1.53
N GLY A 29 -16.69 8.22 1.21
CA GLY A 29 -15.78 7.89 0.12
C GLY A 29 -14.28 7.95 0.44
N LYS A 30 -13.86 8.08 1.71
CA LYS A 30 -12.43 8.12 2.09
C LYS A 30 -11.65 6.89 1.60
N THR A 31 -12.16 5.69 1.90
CA THR A 31 -11.56 4.42 1.49
C THR A 31 -11.60 4.28 -0.04
N THR A 32 -12.67 4.75 -0.68
CA THR A 32 -12.77 4.78 -2.15
C THR A 32 -11.67 5.66 -2.75
N LEU A 33 -11.47 6.87 -2.24
CA LEU A 33 -10.43 7.78 -2.69
C LEU A 33 -9.03 7.19 -2.52
N LEU A 34 -8.73 6.60 -1.35
CA LEU A 34 -7.45 5.94 -1.11
C LEU A 34 -7.24 4.72 -2.03
N ASN A 35 -8.27 3.90 -2.24
CA ASN A 35 -8.22 2.76 -3.16
C ASN A 35 -7.99 3.21 -4.62
N SER A 36 -8.62 4.31 -5.05
CA SER A 36 -8.40 4.89 -6.39
C SER A 36 -6.95 5.36 -6.56
N LEU A 37 -6.40 6.13 -5.61
CA LEU A 37 -4.99 6.58 -5.66
C LEU A 37 -4.00 5.41 -5.55
N ALA A 38 -4.37 4.36 -4.81
CA ALA A 38 -3.59 3.15 -4.67
C ALA A 38 -3.66 2.21 -5.90
N ALA A 39 -4.38 2.58 -6.97
CA ALA A 39 -4.62 1.75 -8.15
C ALA A 39 -5.27 0.38 -7.85
N GLN A 40 -5.98 0.27 -6.72
CA GLN A 40 -6.66 -0.96 -6.32
C GLN A 40 -7.96 -1.18 -7.12
N MET A 41 -8.47 -0.11 -7.75
CA MET A 41 -9.77 -0.12 -8.43
C MET A 41 -9.66 -0.16 -9.96
N ASP A 42 -8.46 0.00 -10.52
CA ASP A 42 -8.23 0.14 -11.98
C ASP A 42 -8.70 -1.08 -12.79
N LYS A 43 -8.83 -2.25 -12.14
CA LYS A 43 -9.26 -3.52 -12.76
C LYS A 43 -10.66 -3.97 -12.34
N ALA A 44 -11.38 -3.16 -11.56
CA ALA A 44 -12.71 -3.53 -11.09
C ALA A 44 -13.74 -3.39 -12.22
N PRO A 45 -14.48 -4.45 -12.59
CA PRO A 45 -15.45 -4.38 -13.69
C PRO A 45 -16.59 -3.41 -13.34
N GLY A 46 -16.91 -2.51 -14.28
CA GLY A 46 -17.99 -1.54 -14.12
C GLY A 46 -17.62 -0.27 -13.35
N LEU A 47 -16.35 -0.08 -12.99
CA LEU A 47 -15.85 1.18 -12.44
C LEU A 47 -15.13 1.99 -13.51
N VAL A 48 -15.38 3.30 -13.51
CA VAL A 48 -14.71 4.26 -14.39
C VAL A 48 -14.11 5.35 -13.50
N LEU A 49 -12.79 5.47 -13.54
CA LEU A 49 -12.06 6.57 -12.89
C LEU A 49 -11.80 7.65 -13.93
N GLN A 50 -12.06 8.91 -13.57
CA GLN A 50 -11.82 10.07 -14.42
C GLN A 50 -11.02 11.11 -13.64
N GLY A 51 -10.17 11.86 -14.35
CA GLY A 51 -9.26 12.86 -13.78
C GLY A 51 -7.80 12.46 -13.95
N GLU A 52 -6.92 13.30 -13.41
CA GLU A 52 -5.48 13.17 -13.54
C GLU A 52 -4.82 13.13 -12.17
N VAL A 53 -3.80 12.28 -12.04
CA VAL A 53 -2.96 12.22 -10.86
C VAL A 53 -1.53 12.54 -11.24
N TYR A 54 -0.95 13.50 -10.53
CA TYR A 54 0.40 13.98 -10.77
C TYR A 54 1.32 13.50 -9.65
N VAL A 55 2.46 12.91 -10.01
CA VAL A 55 3.52 12.57 -9.06
C VAL A 55 4.81 13.24 -9.53
N ASN A 56 5.37 14.07 -8.65
CA ASN A 56 6.56 14.89 -8.96
C ASN A 56 6.44 15.74 -10.24
N GLY A 57 5.21 16.12 -10.62
CA GLY A 57 4.93 16.93 -11.81
C GLY A 57 4.60 16.13 -13.08
N GLU A 58 4.73 14.81 -13.04
CA GLU A 58 4.44 13.93 -14.18
C GLU A 58 3.06 13.27 -14.05
N ILE A 59 2.36 13.16 -15.18
CA ILE A 59 1.02 12.56 -15.23
C ILE A 59 1.13 11.04 -15.17
N CYS A 60 0.44 10.43 -14.19
CA CYS A 60 0.40 8.98 -14.00
C CYS A 60 -0.78 8.33 -14.75
N ASN A 61 -0.88 8.52 -16.07
CA ASN A 61 -2.04 8.07 -16.86
C ASN A 61 -2.06 6.57 -17.23
N GLN A 62 -0.92 5.87 -17.18
CA GLN A 62 -0.86 4.49 -17.74
C GLN A 62 -0.43 3.40 -16.77
N SER A 63 0.08 3.73 -15.59
CA SER A 63 0.29 2.73 -14.55
C SER A 63 0.53 3.40 -13.20
N MET A 64 -0.53 3.88 -12.56
CA MET A 64 -0.45 4.12 -11.12
C MET A 64 0.06 2.86 -10.37
N ALA A 65 -0.08 1.67 -10.96
CA ALA A 65 0.44 0.40 -10.46
C ALA A 65 1.98 0.23 -10.56
N SER A 66 2.68 0.88 -11.49
CA SER A 66 4.16 0.77 -11.63
C SER A 66 4.91 1.72 -10.69
N MET A 67 4.20 2.65 -10.06
CA MET A 67 4.78 3.59 -9.11
C MET A 67 5.24 2.87 -7.83
N ARG A 68 6.43 3.25 -7.32
CA ARG A 68 6.89 2.84 -5.99
C ARG A 68 5.99 3.47 -4.92
N LYS A 69 4.99 2.71 -4.46
CA LYS A 69 4.08 3.10 -3.39
C LYS A 69 3.83 1.93 -2.43
N GLY A 70 3.57 2.25 -1.17
CA GLY A 70 3.06 1.30 -0.18
C GLY A 70 1.58 1.56 0.07
N TYR A 71 0.78 0.50 0.05
CA TYR A 71 -0.63 0.57 0.45
C TYR A 71 -0.89 -0.43 1.56
N VAL A 72 -1.33 0.08 2.71
CA VAL A 72 -1.75 -0.74 3.86
C VAL A 72 -3.27 -0.77 3.85
N ARG A 73 -3.83 -1.98 3.80
CA ARG A 73 -5.28 -2.18 3.75
C ARG A 73 -5.90 -1.99 5.14
N GLN A 74 -7.21 -1.75 5.17
CA GLN A 74 -7.96 -1.66 6.41
C GLN A 74 -8.02 -2.99 7.16
N GLU A 75 -8.07 -4.09 6.41
CA GLU A 75 -8.01 -5.45 6.96
C GLU A 75 -6.62 -6.03 6.72
N ASP A 76 -6.05 -6.55 7.79
CA ASP A 76 -4.77 -7.26 7.76
C ASP A 76 -4.95 -8.63 7.11
N THR A 77 -3.96 -9.05 6.33
CA THR A 77 -3.95 -10.37 5.70
C THR A 77 -2.63 -11.05 6.00
N PHE A 78 -2.62 -11.89 7.02
CA PHE A 78 -1.45 -12.65 7.44
C PHE A 78 -1.78 -14.15 7.43
N TYR A 79 -0.75 -14.96 7.22
CA TYR A 79 -0.85 -16.39 7.44
C TYR A 79 -0.72 -16.65 8.94
N SER A 80 -1.79 -17.08 9.58
CA SER A 80 -1.90 -17.26 11.04
C SER A 80 -1.00 -18.37 11.63
N GLN A 81 -0.22 -19.03 10.79
CA GLN A 81 0.71 -20.11 11.16
C GLN A 81 2.17 -19.64 11.13
N MET A 82 2.43 -18.39 10.73
CA MET A 82 3.78 -17.84 10.56
C MET A 82 4.12 -16.83 11.66
N THR A 83 5.39 -16.80 12.05
CA THR A 83 5.93 -15.74 12.91
C THR A 83 6.12 -14.42 12.17
N VAL A 84 6.31 -13.33 12.92
CA VAL A 84 6.66 -12.01 12.36
C VAL A 84 7.91 -12.11 11.48
N ARG A 85 8.97 -12.76 11.95
CA ARG A 85 10.23 -12.93 11.23
C ARG A 85 10.05 -13.75 9.96
N GLU A 86 9.34 -14.87 10.02
CA GLU A 86 9.07 -15.71 8.85
C GLU A 86 8.27 -14.96 7.79
N THR A 87 7.27 -14.19 8.21
CA THR A 87 6.45 -13.37 7.31
C THR A 87 7.29 -12.32 6.60
N LEU A 88 8.16 -11.62 7.35
CA LEU A 88 9.08 -10.63 6.77
C LEU A 88 10.10 -11.27 5.82
N ARG A 89 10.64 -12.44 6.16
CA ARG A 89 11.54 -13.21 5.28
C ARG A 89 10.85 -13.63 3.99
N PHE A 90 9.62 -14.12 4.08
CA PHE A 90 8.82 -14.51 2.93
C PHE A 90 8.57 -13.32 2.00
N VAL A 91 8.12 -12.18 2.55
CA VAL A 91 7.87 -10.97 1.77
C VAL A 91 9.15 -10.41 1.16
N ALA A 92 10.27 -10.38 1.91
CA ALA A 92 11.55 -9.91 1.40
C ALA A 92 12.03 -10.75 0.20
N ARG A 93 11.87 -12.07 0.26
CA ARG A 93 12.22 -12.97 -0.85
C ARG A 93 11.39 -12.74 -2.11
N LEU A 94 10.13 -12.33 -1.98
CA LEU A 94 9.24 -12.05 -3.11
C LEU A 94 9.41 -10.64 -3.67
N LYS A 95 9.70 -9.64 -2.82
CA LYS A 95 9.76 -8.23 -3.23
C LYS A 95 11.15 -7.78 -3.67
N LEU A 96 12.21 -8.38 -3.15
CA LEU A 96 13.58 -8.00 -3.50
C LEU A 96 14.03 -8.76 -4.76
N SER A 97 14.87 -8.11 -5.58
CA SER A 97 15.38 -8.69 -6.82
C SER A 97 16.00 -10.07 -6.59
N PRO A 98 15.82 -11.04 -7.50
CA PRO A 98 16.49 -12.34 -7.42
C PRO A 98 18.03 -12.22 -7.39
N GLU A 99 18.59 -11.14 -7.96
CA GLU A 99 20.03 -10.85 -7.98
C GLU A 99 20.61 -10.52 -6.61
N VAL A 100 19.78 -10.06 -5.66
CA VAL A 100 20.25 -9.75 -4.30
C VAL A 100 20.54 -11.07 -3.56
N PRO A 101 21.76 -11.24 -3.01
CA PRO A 101 22.13 -12.43 -2.24
C PRO A 101 21.16 -12.71 -1.08
N TYR A 102 21.02 -13.99 -0.73
CA TYR A 102 20.13 -14.40 0.35
C TYR A 102 20.47 -13.71 1.68
N GLU A 103 21.77 -13.64 2.01
CA GLU A 103 22.24 -13.01 3.26
C GLU A 103 21.87 -11.53 3.33
N ASP A 104 21.99 -10.80 2.22
CA ASP A 104 21.61 -9.38 2.17
C ASP A 104 20.10 -9.20 2.35
N LYS A 105 19.28 -10.11 1.79
CA LYS A 105 17.83 -10.12 2.01
C LYS A 105 17.51 -10.35 3.50
N MET A 106 18.23 -11.26 4.17
CA MET A 106 18.03 -11.51 5.60
C MET A 106 18.50 -10.35 6.46
N ALA A 107 19.61 -9.71 6.12
CA ALA A 107 20.11 -8.51 6.80
C ALA A 107 19.09 -7.36 6.74
N VAL A 108 18.41 -7.18 5.60
CA VAL A 108 17.30 -6.23 5.49
C VAL A 108 16.18 -6.57 6.46
N VAL A 109 15.78 -7.84 6.58
CA VAL A 109 14.73 -8.27 7.51
C VAL A 109 15.10 -7.96 8.96
N GLU A 110 16.31 -8.31 9.39
CA GLU A 110 16.79 -8.01 10.75
C GLU A 110 16.84 -6.50 11.03
N SER A 111 17.27 -5.72 10.03
CA SER A 111 17.24 -4.26 10.11
C SER A 111 15.82 -3.73 10.26
N LEU A 112 14.82 -4.31 9.58
CA LEU A 112 13.41 -3.90 9.71
C LEU A 112 12.86 -4.26 11.10
N ILE A 113 13.12 -5.47 11.59
CA ILE A 113 12.70 -5.89 12.94
C ILE A 113 13.24 -4.93 13.99
N LYS A 114 14.52 -4.55 13.89
CA LYS A 114 15.14 -3.57 14.79
C LYS A 114 14.54 -2.18 14.63
N LYS A 115 14.39 -1.70 13.39
CA LYS A 115 13.89 -0.34 13.10
C LYS A 115 12.45 -0.12 13.56
N PHE A 116 11.63 -1.17 13.51
CA PHE A 116 10.25 -1.13 14.00
C PHE A 116 10.09 -1.66 15.43
N SER A 117 11.19 -1.92 16.14
CA SER A 117 11.19 -2.41 17.53
C SER A 117 10.39 -3.70 17.75
N LEU A 118 10.36 -4.58 16.74
CA LEU A 118 9.61 -5.85 16.75
C LEU A 118 10.39 -7.01 17.39
N ALA A 119 11.59 -6.76 17.94
CA ALA A 119 12.47 -7.82 18.45
C ALA A 119 11.79 -8.73 19.49
N LYS A 120 10.90 -8.17 20.33
CA LYS A 120 10.19 -8.93 21.37
C LYS A 120 9.16 -9.92 20.83
N CYS A 121 8.60 -9.65 19.65
CA CYS A 121 7.56 -10.49 19.01
C CYS A 121 8.03 -11.10 17.68
N ALA A 122 9.33 -10.99 17.37
CA ALA A 122 9.87 -11.43 16.08
C ALA A 122 9.59 -12.91 15.82
N ASP A 123 9.64 -13.73 16.87
CA ASP A 123 9.46 -15.18 16.80
C ASP A 123 8.09 -15.60 17.39
N THR A 124 7.14 -14.66 17.49
CA THR A 124 5.75 -14.92 17.88
C THR A 124 4.88 -15.08 16.64
N ILE A 125 3.95 -16.03 16.68
CA ILE A 125 2.96 -16.27 15.62
C ILE A 125 2.07 -15.04 15.46
N ILE A 126 1.79 -14.65 14.22
CA ILE A 126 0.88 -13.54 13.92
C ILE A 126 -0.56 -14.02 14.06
N GLY A 127 -1.28 -13.51 15.05
CA GLY A 127 -2.68 -13.84 15.30
C GLY A 127 -3.11 -13.43 16.71
#